data_AF-A0A2X3EUD0-F1
#
_entry.id   AF-A0A2X3EUD0-F1
#
_cell.length_a   1.000
_cell.length_b   1.000
_cell.length_c   1.000
_cell.angle_alpha   90.00
_cell.angle_beta   90.00
_cell.angle_gamma   90.00
#
_symmetry.space_group_name_H-M   'P 1'
#
loop_
_entity.id
_entity.type
_entity.pdbx_description
1 polymer ?
#
loop_
_entity_poly.entity_id
_entity_poly.type
_entity_poly.pdbx_seq_one_letter_code
_entity_poly.pdbx_strand_id
1 'polypeptide(L)'
;MRDSDDWWVFIDWQAELNKQASAQGVLIYCLQRALWLAQRFEPQRVPDYTATLWQLKEAALHHLWDNERQVFISGAVRQVSWASQIWLVLAEVGTAGQRQGLMRRLQQQPPAIAMNTPYLRHHHIVALLQSGLREEAVAEIKAYWGAMVAYGADTFWEIFDPQHPDFSPYGSKLINSYCHAWSCTPAWFIRQYGL
;
A
#
# COMPACT_ATOMS: atom_id res chain seq x y z
N MET A 1 0.82 -11.92 11.10
CA MET A 1 1.08 -13.08 10.20
C MET A 1 2.49 -13.61 10.44
N ARG A 2 2.74 -14.92 10.24
CA ARG A 2 4.09 -15.48 10.26
C ARG A 2 4.73 -15.35 8.88
N ASP A 3 6.02 -15.09 8.86
CA ASP A 3 6.82 -14.95 7.64
C ASP A 3 7.13 -16.33 7.03
N SER A 4 7.24 -16.39 5.70
CA SER A 4 7.53 -17.60 4.93
C SER A 4 7.97 -17.23 3.51
N ASP A 5 8.82 -18.09 2.93
CA ASP A 5 9.42 -17.89 1.59
C ASP A 5 8.51 -18.34 0.43
N ASP A 6 7.33 -18.91 0.73
CA ASP A 6 6.34 -19.30 -0.27
C ASP A 6 5.47 -18.12 -0.75
N TRP A 7 4.76 -18.28 -1.87
CA TRP A 7 3.89 -17.25 -2.41
C TRP A 7 2.49 -17.28 -1.76
N TRP A 8 2.42 -17.05 -0.46
CA TRP A 8 1.17 -17.14 0.33
C TRP A 8 0.29 -15.87 0.25
N VAL A 9 0.82 -14.77 -0.27
CA VAL A 9 0.09 -13.50 -0.43
C VAL A 9 0.66 -12.66 -1.58
N PHE A 10 -0.24 -12.05 -2.36
CA PHE A 10 0.11 -11.02 -3.33
C PHE A 10 0.00 -9.64 -2.68
N ILE A 11 0.98 -8.77 -2.95
CA ILE A 11 1.02 -7.39 -2.46
C ILE A 11 1.45 -6.46 -3.60
N ASP A 12 2.50 -6.84 -4.32
CA ASP A 12 2.98 -6.20 -5.54
C ASP A 12 3.80 -7.21 -6.36
N TRP A 13 4.08 -6.89 -7.62
CA TRP A 13 5.03 -7.62 -8.47
C TRP A 13 6.48 -7.28 -8.13
N GLN A 14 6.86 -7.50 -6.87
CA GLN A 14 8.19 -7.21 -6.32
C GLN A 14 8.73 -8.47 -5.63
N ALA A 15 9.70 -9.13 -6.27
CA ALA A 15 10.22 -10.43 -5.83
C ALA A 15 10.98 -10.34 -4.50
N GLU A 16 11.66 -9.23 -4.24
CA GLU A 16 12.45 -9.02 -3.03
C GLU A 16 11.61 -8.61 -1.82
N LEU A 17 10.30 -8.39 -2.00
CA LEU A 17 9.43 -7.90 -0.95
C LEU A 17 9.15 -9.00 0.09
N ASN A 18 9.57 -8.76 1.33
CA ASN A 18 9.02 -9.44 2.48
C ASN A 18 7.59 -8.95 2.76
N LYS A 19 6.64 -9.87 2.90
CA LYS A 19 5.20 -9.55 2.88
C LYS A 19 4.52 -9.60 4.26
N GLN A 20 5.27 -9.90 5.32
CA GLN A 20 4.70 -10.07 6.66
C GLN A 20 3.94 -8.82 7.14
N ALA A 21 4.57 -7.64 7.07
CA ALA A 21 4.00 -6.40 7.59
C ALA A 21 2.86 -5.87 6.71
N SER A 22 3.00 -5.93 5.40
CA SER A 22 1.94 -5.55 4.46
C SER A 22 0.71 -6.46 4.59
N ALA A 23 0.89 -7.78 4.73
CA ALA A 23 -0.21 -8.71 4.98
C ALA A 23 -0.89 -8.46 6.34
N GLN A 24 -0.15 -8.09 7.38
CA GLN A 24 -0.74 -7.66 8.65
C GLN A 24 -1.61 -6.41 8.46
N GLY A 25 -1.14 -5.44 7.67
CA GLY A 25 -1.91 -4.26 7.30
C GLY A 25 -3.19 -4.61 6.53
N VAL A 26 -3.12 -5.49 5.52
CA VAL A 26 -4.30 -5.99 4.77
C VAL A 26 -5.32 -6.63 5.71
N LEU A 27 -4.87 -7.48 6.64
CA LEU A 27 -5.75 -8.14 7.61
C LEU A 27 -6.50 -7.13 8.48
N ILE A 28 -5.79 -6.16 9.07
CA ILE A 28 -6.39 -5.10 9.90
C ILE A 28 -7.34 -4.23 9.07
N TYR A 29 -6.92 -3.85 7.86
CA TYR A 29 -7.71 -3.06 6.93
C TYR A 29 -9.05 -3.73 6.62
N CYS A 30 -9.03 -5.03 6.28
CA CYS A 30 -10.23 -5.82 5.97
C CYS A 30 -11.08 -6.10 7.21
N LEU A 31 -10.47 -6.41 8.36
CA LEU A 31 -11.21 -6.65 9.61
C LEU A 31 -11.99 -5.41 10.05
N GLN A 32 -11.45 -4.21 9.84
CA GLN A 32 -12.19 -2.96 10.09
C GLN A 32 -13.49 -2.87 9.26
N ARG A 33 -13.47 -3.32 8.00
CA ARG A 33 -14.68 -3.35 7.14
C ARG A 33 -15.61 -4.48 7.56
N ALA A 34 -15.07 -5.65 7.95
CA ALA A 34 -15.86 -6.74 8.49
C ALA A 34 -16.60 -6.33 9.78
N LEU A 35 -15.98 -5.52 10.64
CA LEU A 35 -16.63 -4.92 11.80
C LEU A 35 -17.82 -4.03 11.40
N TRP A 36 -17.69 -3.21 10.37
CA TRP A 36 -18.82 -2.39 9.86
C TRP A 36 -19.96 -3.21 9.28
N LEU A 37 -19.66 -4.37 8.68
CA LEU A 37 -20.66 -5.32 8.21
C LEU A 37 -21.34 -6.03 9.39
N ALA A 38 -20.56 -6.50 10.37
CA ALA A 38 -21.07 -7.16 11.57
C ALA A 38 -22.02 -6.25 12.36
N GLN A 39 -21.73 -4.95 12.47
CA GLN A 39 -22.65 -3.98 13.08
C GLN A 39 -24.06 -3.97 12.47
N ARG A 40 -24.20 -4.35 11.19
CA ARG A 40 -25.48 -4.38 10.47
C ARG A 40 -26.13 -5.75 10.46
N PHE A 41 -25.33 -6.81 10.35
CA PHE A 41 -25.83 -8.15 10.02
C PHE A 41 -25.57 -9.20 11.11
N GLU A 42 -24.55 -9.00 11.95
CA GLU A 42 -24.19 -9.90 13.06
C GLU A 42 -23.72 -9.11 14.31
N PRO A 43 -24.58 -8.30 14.95
CA PRO A 43 -24.17 -7.43 16.06
C PRO A 43 -23.51 -8.18 17.23
N GLN A 44 -23.85 -9.45 17.43
CA GLN A 44 -23.24 -10.33 18.42
C GLN A 44 -21.73 -10.54 18.23
N ARG A 45 -21.20 -10.37 17.01
CA ARG A 45 -19.75 -10.49 16.71
C ARG A 45 -18.97 -9.20 16.90
N VAL A 46 -19.65 -8.07 17.06
CA VAL A 46 -19.01 -6.75 17.19
C VAL A 46 -17.99 -6.68 18.33
N PRO A 47 -18.26 -7.20 19.55
CA PRO A 47 -17.28 -7.20 20.63
C PRO A 47 -16.00 -7.96 20.27
N ASP A 48 -16.13 -9.17 19.72
CA ASP A 48 -14.99 -10.02 19.35
C ASP A 48 -14.14 -9.40 18.25
N TYR A 49 -14.78 -8.83 17.21
CA TYR A 49 -14.06 -8.16 16.13
C TYR A 49 -13.38 -6.89 16.58
N THR A 50 -14.01 -6.13 17.48
CA THR A 50 -13.41 -4.92 18.07
C THR A 50 -12.17 -5.27 18.90
N ALA A 51 -12.27 -6.28 19.77
CA ALA A 51 -11.15 -6.75 20.57
C ALA A 51 -10.01 -7.29 19.69
N THR A 52 -10.34 -8.11 18.69
CA THR A 52 -9.35 -8.66 17.75
C THR A 52 -8.66 -7.55 16.96
N LEU A 53 -9.42 -6.57 16.46
CA LEU A 53 -8.87 -5.45 15.70
C LEU A 53 -7.88 -4.63 16.55
N TRP A 54 -8.24 -4.35 17.80
CA TRP A 54 -7.35 -3.67 18.74
C TRP A 54 -6.06 -4.47 18.98
N GLN A 55 -6.18 -5.76 19.29
CA GLN A 55 -5.01 -6.64 19.49
C GLN A 55 -4.07 -6.66 18.28
N LEU A 56 -4.62 -6.74 17.07
CA LEU A 56 -3.81 -6.77 15.84
C LEU A 56 -3.09 -5.45 15.58
N LYS A 57 -3.73 -4.30 15.88
CA LYS A 57 -3.10 -2.97 15.76
C LYS A 57 -1.98 -2.79 16.79
N GLU A 58 -2.22 -3.19 18.04
CA GLU A 58 -1.20 -3.12 19.09
C GLU A 58 -0.02 -4.05 18.80
N ALA A 59 -0.29 -5.28 18.34
CA ALA A 59 0.77 -6.20 17.94
C ALA A 59 1.60 -5.64 16.76
N ALA A 60 0.97 -4.97 15.80
CA ALA A 60 1.68 -4.33 14.70
C ALA A 60 2.59 -3.19 15.20
N LEU A 61 2.12 -2.33 16.11
CA LEU A 61 2.98 -1.31 16.73
C LEU A 61 4.11 -1.93 17.55
N HIS A 62 3.81 -2.94 18.36
CA HIS A 62 4.80 -3.50 19.27
C HIS A 62 5.92 -4.26 18.53
N HIS A 63 5.58 -4.99 17.47
CA HIS A 63 6.52 -5.89 16.80
C HIS A 63 7.09 -5.35 15.49
N LEU A 64 6.34 -4.50 14.79
CA LEU A 64 6.71 -4.07 13.43
C LEU A 64 7.16 -2.61 13.38
N TRP A 65 6.89 -1.79 14.39
CA TRP A 65 7.38 -0.42 14.42
C TRP A 65 8.82 -0.35 14.92
N ASP A 66 9.68 0.30 14.14
CA ASP A 66 11.06 0.61 14.54
C ASP A 66 11.11 2.05 15.10
N ASN A 67 11.31 2.18 16.42
CA ASN A 67 11.34 3.47 17.10
C ASN A 67 12.55 4.33 16.72
N GLU A 68 13.68 3.75 16.31
CA GLU A 68 14.86 4.52 15.93
C GLU A 68 14.68 5.10 14.52
N ARG A 69 14.24 4.25 13.60
CA ARG A 69 14.05 4.62 12.19
C ARG A 69 12.72 5.32 11.91
N GLN A 70 11.77 5.22 12.83
CA GLN A 70 10.41 5.76 12.72
C GLN A 70 9.68 5.26 11.45
N VAL A 71 9.79 3.95 11.19
CA VAL A 71 9.17 3.23 10.07
C VAL A 71 8.72 1.84 10.50
N PHE A 72 7.89 1.17 9.70
CA PHE A 72 7.57 -0.24 9.88
C PHE A 72 8.58 -1.15 9.18
N ILE A 73 8.97 -2.21 9.87
CA ILE A 73 9.85 -3.28 9.39
C ILE A 73 9.06 -4.56 9.11
N SER A 74 9.62 -5.43 8.27
CA SER A 74 9.00 -6.70 7.88
C SER A 74 10.02 -7.84 7.86
N GLY A 75 9.62 -9.01 8.36
CA GLY A 75 10.41 -10.23 8.33
C GLY A 75 11.61 -10.23 9.29
N ALA A 76 12.29 -11.38 9.34
CA ALA A 76 13.42 -11.58 10.26
C ALA A 76 14.59 -10.60 10.03
N VAL A 77 14.80 -10.21 8.78
CA VAL A 77 15.85 -9.26 8.37
C VAL A 77 15.45 -7.79 8.57
N ARG A 78 14.27 -7.52 9.13
CA ARG A 78 13.76 -6.16 9.42
C ARG A 78 13.74 -5.27 8.17
N GLN A 79 13.29 -5.81 7.04
CA GLN A 79 13.25 -5.10 5.75
C GLN A 79 12.29 -3.91 5.81
N VAL A 80 12.69 -2.77 5.22
CA VAL A 80 11.84 -1.59 5.06
C VAL A 80 11.43 -1.49 3.59
N SER A 81 10.13 -1.48 3.34
CA SER A 81 9.55 -1.41 1.98
C SER A 81 8.40 -0.42 1.93
N TRP A 82 8.12 0.15 0.75
CA TRP A 82 6.94 0.99 0.54
C TRP A 82 5.64 0.26 0.91
N ALA A 83 5.52 -1.00 0.49
CA ALA A 83 4.33 -1.81 0.72
C ALA A 83 3.97 -1.94 2.21
N SER A 84 4.96 -2.18 3.08
CA SER A 84 4.73 -2.29 4.53
C SER A 84 4.17 -1.00 5.11
N GLN A 85 4.72 0.15 4.69
CA GLN A 85 4.27 1.44 5.21
C GLN A 85 2.86 1.77 4.75
N ILE A 86 2.61 1.61 3.44
CA ILE A 86 1.31 1.90 2.82
C ILE A 86 0.21 1.09 3.51
N TRP A 87 0.37 -0.23 3.61
CA TRP A 87 -0.67 -1.08 4.17
C TRP A 87 -0.92 -0.85 5.66
N LEU A 88 0.10 -0.53 6.45
CA LEU A 88 -0.07 -0.22 7.88
C LEU A 88 -0.62 1.18 8.13
N VAL A 89 -0.36 2.14 7.22
CA VAL A 89 -1.03 3.45 7.22
C VAL A 89 -2.51 3.31 6.89
N LEU A 90 -2.85 2.57 5.83
CA LEU A 90 -4.24 2.29 5.43
C LEU A 90 -5.01 1.53 6.51
N ALA A 91 -4.32 0.64 7.24
CA ALA A 91 -4.85 -0.08 8.38
C ALA A 91 -5.06 0.78 9.64
N GLU A 92 -4.68 2.06 9.60
CA GLU A 92 -4.80 2.99 10.72
C GLU A 92 -4.12 2.49 11.99
N VAL A 93 -2.91 1.94 11.81
CA VAL A 93 -2.02 1.59 12.93
C VAL A 93 -1.35 2.89 13.43
N GLY A 94 -1.21 3.03 14.75
CA GLY A 94 -0.66 4.23 15.38
C GLY A 94 -1.62 5.42 15.39
N THR A 95 -1.08 6.62 15.65
CA THR A 95 -1.85 7.87 15.65
C THR A 95 -1.88 8.51 14.26
N ALA A 96 -2.85 9.41 14.02
CA ALA A 96 -2.92 10.16 12.77
C ALA A 96 -1.65 11.00 12.50
N GLY A 97 -1.11 11.65 13.54
CA GLY A 97 0.15 12.40 13.45
C GLY A 97 1.35 11.53 13.12
N GLN A 98 1.43 10.32 13.71
CA GLN A 98 2.49 9.35 13.40
C GLN A 98 2.42 8.90 11.93
N ARG A 99 1.21 8.59 11.41
CA ARG A 99 1.03 8.20 10.01
C ARG A 99 1.37 9.32 9.04
N GLN A 100 0.94 10.55 9.32
CA GLN A 100 1.30 11.70 8.49
C GLN A 100 2.81 11.96 8.47
N GLY A 101 3.45 11.90 9.65
CA GLY A 101 4.90 12.04 9.77
C GLY A 101 5.66 10.94 9.03
N LEU A 102 5.19 9.70 9.11
CA LEU A 102 5.72 8.56 8.35
C LEU A 102 5.64 8.84 6.85
N MET A 103 4.47 9.21 6.31
CA MET A 103 4.29 9.45 4.88
C MET A 103 5.20 10.57 4.35
N ARG A 104 5.38 11.66 5.10
CA ARG A 104 6.33 12.72 4.74
C ARG A 104 7.79 12.24 4.76
N ARG A 105 8.16 11.43 5.74
CA ARG A 105 9.52 10.87 5.85
C ARG A 105 9.85 9.98 4.65
N LEU A 106 8.90 9.16 4.18
CA LEU A 106 9.12 8.27 3.02
C LEU A 106 9.40 9.03 1.72
N GLN A 107 8.90 10.26 1.58
CA GLN A 107 9.23 11.10 0.43
C GLN A 107 10.68 11.62 0.49
N GLN A 108 11.17 11.91 1.69
CA GLN A 108 12.55 12.37 1.91
C GLN A 108 13.56 11.21 1.87
N GLN A 109 13.13 10.04 2.33
CA GLN A 109 13.94 8.84 2.51
C GLN A 109 13.15 7.63 2.00
N PRO A 110 13.07 7.45 0.67
CA PRO A 110 12.32 6.36 0.08
C PRO A 110 12.93 5.01 0.47
N PRO A 111 12.11 4.03 0.92
CA PRO A 111 12.57 2.65 1.12
C PRO A 111 13.20 2.06 -0.14
N ALA A 112 14.21 1.20 0.06
CA ALA A 112 14.91 0.53 -1.04
C ALA A 112 14.00 -0.40 -1.86
N ILE A 113 13.06 -1.09 -1.20
CA ILE A 113 12.07 -1.93 -1.88
C ILE A 113 10.94 -1.05 -2.42
N ALA A 114 11.04 -0.74 -3.71
CA ALA A 114 10.15 0.13 -4.47
C ALA A 114 8.80 -0.52 -4.84
N MET A 115 7.92 0.29 -5.44
CA MET A 115 6.62 -0.13 -5.99
C MET A 115 6.75 -0.33 -7.49
N ASN A 116 6.36 -1.50 -8.01
CA ASN A 116 6.52 -1.87 -9.42
C ASN A 116 5.23 -1.70 -10.24
N THR A 117 4.08 -1.54 -9.59
CA THR A 117 2.78 -1.51 -10.26
C THR A 117 1.96 -0.26 -9.93
N PRO A 118 1.10 0.18 -10.88
CA PRO A 118 0.06 1.15 -10.58
C PRO A 118 -0.93 0.63 -9.52
N TYR A 119 -1.07 -0.68 -9.36
CA TYR A 119 -1.86 -1.30 -8.29
C TYR A 119 -1.35 -0.91 -6.90
N LEU A 120 -0.06 -1.04 -6.59
CA LEU A 120 0.43 -0.60 -5.28
C LEU A 120 0.46 0.93 -5.17
N ARG A 121 0.71 1.64 -6.29
CA ARG A 121 0.64 3.11 -6.33
C ARG A 121 -0.76 3.64 -6.03
N HIS A 122 -1.83 2.95 -6.43
CA HIS A 122 -3.19 3.30 -6.00
C HIS A 122 -3.28 3.40 -4.48
N HIS A 123 -2.80 2.38 -3.77
CA HIS A 123 -2.81 2.34 -2.32
C HIS A 123 -1.92 3.42 -1.70
N HIS A 124 -0.79 3.75 -2.34
CA HIS A 124 0.04 4.89 -1.95
C HIS A 124 -0.73 6.21 -2.00
N ILE A 125 -1.47 6.48 -3.08
CA ILE A 125 -2.31 7.68 -3.20
C ILE A 125 -3.39 7.71 -2.11
N VAL A 126 -4.07 6.58 -1.85
CA VAL A 126 -5.07 6.51 -0.77
C VAL A 126 -4.42 6.82 0.58
N ALA A 127 -3.23 6.29 0.86
CA ALA A 127 -2.51 6.54 2.11
C ALA A 127 -2.11 8.01 2.29
N LEU A 128 -1.68 8.68 1.21
CA LEU A 128 -1.42 10.13 1.20
C LEU A 128 -2.69 10.92 1.52
N LEU A 129 -3.80 10.64 0.82
CA LEU A 129 -5.07 11.32 1.02
C LEU A 129 -5.63 11.10 2.44
N GLN A 130 -5.58 9.87 2.96
CA GLN A 130 -5.98 9.54 4.33
C GLN A 130 -5.11 10.22 5.38
N SER A 131 -3.86 10.54 5.04
CA SER A 131 -2.91 11.28 5.89
C SER A 131 -2.99 12.80 5.72
N GLY A 132 -3.97 13.30 4.96
CA GLY A 132 -4.16 14.74 4.70
C GLY A 132 -3.11 15.36 3.77
N LEU A 133 -2.36 14.55 3.03
CA LEU A 133 -1.28 14.98 2.13
C LEU A 133 -1.82 15.08 0.69
N ARG A 134 -2.77 16.01 0.49
CA ARG A 134 -3.52 16.14 -0.77
C ARG A 134 -2.64 16.62 -1.92
N GLU A 135 -1.80 17.62 -1.69
CA GLU A 135 -0.95 18.19 -2.73
C GLU A 135 0.07 17.16 -3.21
N GLU A 136 0.64 16.41 -2.28
CA GLU A 136 1.54 15.31 -2.55
C GLU A 136 0.87 14.18 -3.35
N ALA A 137 -0.39 13.85 -3.02
CA ALA A 137 -1.17 12.88 -3.79
C ALA A 137 -1.39 13.35 -5.25
N VAL A 138 -1.70 14.63 -5.47
CA VAL A 138 -1.86 15.20 -6.82
C VAL A 138 -0.53 15.18 -7.58
N ALA A 139 0.57 15.55 -6.92
CA ALA A 139 1.89 15.53 -7.52
C ALA A 139 2.29 14.11 -7.95
N GLU A 140 2.05 13.11 -7.09
CA GLU A 140 2.32 11.71 -7.38
C GLU A 140 1.47 11.18 -8.54
N ILE A 141 0.17 11.52 -8.61
CA ILE A 141 -0.70 11.15 -9.74
C ILE A 141 -0.13 11.70 -11.05
N LYS A 142 0.21 13.00 -11.07
CA LYS A 142 0.76 13.66 -12.25
C LYS A 142 2.12 13.08 -12.64
N ALA A 143 2.99 12.81 -11.69
CA ALA A 143 4.31 12.26 -11.97
C ALA A 143 4.22 10.84 -12.53
N TYR A 144 3.50 9.94 -11.87
CA TYR A 144 3.51 8.53 -12.23
C TYR A 144 2.63 8.21 -13.44
N TRP A 145 1.35 8.63 -13.44
CA TRP A 145 0.46 8.38 -14.58
C TRP A 145 0.73 9.34 -15.75
N GLY A 146 1.16 10.57 -15.46
CA GLY A 146 1.59 11.51 -16.51
C GLY A 146 2.84 11.03 -17.23
N ALA A 147 3.74 10.28 -16.58
CA ALA A 147 4.84 9.64 -17.27
C ALA A 147 4.35 8.61 -18.30
N MET A 148 3.39 7.72 -17.94
CA MET A 148 2.80 6.79 -18.93
C MET A 148 2.19 7.53 -20.13
N VAL A 149 1.47 8.63 -19.89
CA VAL A 149 0.93 9.48 -20.97
C VAL A 149 2.06 10.08 -21.82
N ALA A 150 3.13 10.57 -21.20
CA ALA A 150 4.29 11.11 -21.93
C ALA A 150 5.03 10.04 -22.76
N TYR A 151 4.99 8.77 -22.33
CA TYR A 151 5.46 7.62 -23.13
C TYR A 151 4.53 7.27 -24.31
N GLY A 152 3.40 7.95 -24.47
CA GLY A 152 2.44 7.70 -25.55
C GLY A 152 1.43 6.59 -25.23
N ALA A 153 1.16 6.33 -23.95
CA ALA A 153 0.17 5.33 -23.56
C ALA A 153 -1.26 5.79 -23.87
N ASP A 154 -1.98 5.04 -24.71
CA ASP A 154 -3.43 5.22 -24.93
C ASP A 154 -4.28 4.69 -23.75
N THR A 155 -3.77 3.68 -23.04
CA THR A 155 -4.37 3.07 -21.85
C THR A 155 -3.30 2.80 -20.79
N PHE A 156 -3.69 2.72 -19.52
CA PHE A 156 -2.72 2.53 -18.43
C PHE A 156 -2.29 1.06 -18.31
N TRP A 157 -0.98 0.87 -18.08
CA TRP A 157 -0.31 -0.43 -18.16
C TRP A 157 -0.43 -1.22 -16.86
N GLU A 158 -0.31 -2.53 -16.94
CA GLU A 158 -0.29 -3.44 -15.79
C GLU A 158 0.93 -3.20 -14.89
N ILE A 159 2.08 -3.07 -15.52
CA ILE A 159 3.40 -2.94 -14.91
C ILE A 159 3.99 -1.62 -15.39
N PHE A 160 4.50 -0.81 -14.47
CA PHE A 160 5.24 0.39 -14.84
C PHE A 160 6.19 0.79 -13.71
N ASP A 161 7.47 0.55 -13.92
CA ASP A 161 8.54 1.17 -13.15
C ASP A 161 9.23 2.22 -14.04
N PRO A 162 9.07 3.53 -13.76
CA PRO A 162 9.74 4.59 -14.52
C PRO A 162 11.26 4.45 -14.59
N GLN A 163 11.89 3.81 -13.60
CA GLN A 163 13.34 3.60 -13.56
C GLN A 163 13.78 2.39 -14.38
N HIS A 164 12.88 1.42 -14.57
CA HIS A 164 13.12 0.20 -15.35
C HIS A 164 11.94 -0.08 -16.31
N PRO A 165 11.75 0.72 -17.38
CA PRO A 165 10.58 0.60 -18.25
C PRO A 165 10.43 -0.75 -18.97
N ASP A 166 11.50 -1.54 -19.06
CA ASP A 166 11.50 -2.88 -19.65
C ASP A 166 11.13 -4.00 -18.64
N PHE A 167 10.86 -3.65 -17.39
CA PHE A 167 10.55 -4.61 -16.33
C PHE A 167 9.29 -5.45 -16.67
N SER A 168 9.41 -6.76 -16.45
CA SER A 168 8.30 -7.70 -16.54
C SER A 168 8.48 -8.79 -15.48
N PRO A 169 7.46 -9.04 -14.63
CA PRO A 169 7.50 -10.18 -13.72
C PRO A 169 7.38 -11.52 -14.46
N TYR A 170 7.05 -11.50 -15.76
CA TYR A 170 6.86 -12.68 -16.59
C TYR A 170 8.09 -13.03 -17.45
N GLY A 171 9.17 -12.25 -17.32
CA GLY A 171 10.40 -12.43 -18.09
C GLY A 171 10.39 -11.80 -19.50
N SER A 172 9.28 -11.17 -19.92
CA SER A 172 9.21 -10.43 -21.18
C SER A 172 8.14 -9.36 -21.16
N LYS A 173 8.51 -8.11 -21.51
CA LYS A 173 7.54 -7.00 -21.61
C LYS A 173 6.46 -7.23 -22.67
N LEU A 174 6.72 -8.07 -23.67
CA LEU A 174 5.77 -8.38 -24.75
C LEU A 174 4.47 -9.04 -24.23
N ILE A 175 4.53 -9.67 -23.06
CA ILE A 175 3.39 -10.34 -22.43
C ILE A 175 2.85 -9.58 -21.21
N ASN A 176 3.39 -8.40 -20.90
CA ASN A 176 2.73 -7.47 -19.97
C ASN A 176 1.43 -6.97 -20.63
N SER A 177 0.38 -6.77 -19.84
CA SER A 177 -0.80 -6.06 -20.35
C SER A 177 -0.55 -4.55 -20.39
N TYR A 178 -0.80 -3.94 -21.55
CA TYR A 178 -0.74 -2.49 -21.75
C TYR A 178 -2.09 -1.80 -21.58
N CYS A 179 -3.13 -2.54 -21.20
CA CYS A 179 -4.46 -2.02 -20.88
C CYS A 179 -5.01 -2.77 -19.66
N HIS A 180 -4.67 -2.29 -18.47
CA HIS A 180 -4.99 -3.00 -17.23
C HIS A 180 -5.81 -2.13 -16.26
N ALA A 181 -7.01 -2.58 -15.93
CA ALA A 181 -8.00 -1.76 -15.22
C ALA A 181 -7.61 -1.41 -13.78
N TRP A 182 -6.74 -2.19 -13.12
CA TRP A 182 -6.24 -1.82 -11.79
C TRP A 182 -5.45 -0.50 -11.78
N SER A 183 -5.07 0.00 -12.96
CA SER A 183 -4.23 1.18 -13.15
C SER A 183 -5.05 2.43 -13.47
N CYS A 184 -6.38 2.33 -13.64
CA CYS A 184 -7.23 3.46 -14.03
C CYS A 184 -7.80 4.26 -12.84
N THR A 185 -7.32 4.00 -11.62
CA THR A 185 -7.81 4.64 -10.39
C THR A 185 -7.63 6.16 -10.30
N PRO A 186 -6.74 6.87 -11.04
CA PRO A 186 -6.79 8.33 -11.15
C PRO A 186 -8.16 8.87 -11.50
N ALA A 187 -8.93 8.19 -12.37
CA ALA A 187 -10.28 8.61 -12.70
C ALA A 187 -11.19 8.66 -11.45
N TRP A 188 -11.05 7.69 -10.55
CA TRP A 188 -11.79 7.68 -9.28
C TRP A 188 -11.28 8.77 -8.33
N PHE A 189 -9.97 8.93 -8.17
CA PHE A 189 -9.40 9.97 -7.30
C PHE A 189 -9.86 11.37 -7.70
N ILE A 190 -9.73 11.71 -8.99
CA ILE A 190 -10.10 13.03 -9.52
C ILE A 190 -11.59 13.31 -9.27
N ARG A 191 -12.47 12.33 -9.54
CA ARG A 191 -13.92 12.52 -9.42
C ARG A 191 -14.39 12.54 -7.97
N GLN A 192 -13.90 11.61 -7.14
CA GLN A 192 -14.35 11.43 -5.77
C GLN A 192 -13.83 12.52 -4.83
N TYR A 193 -12.59 12.99 -5.05
CA TYR A 193 -11.93 13.99 -4.20
C TYR A 193 -11.89 15.39 -4.83
N GLY A 194 -12.41 15.56 -6.04
CA GLY A 194 -12.35 16.82 -6.79
C GLY A 194 -10.92 17.35 -6.93
N LEU A 195 -9.97 16.46 -7.27
CA LEU A 195 -8.54 16.80 -7.40
C LEU A 195 -8.25 17.73 -8.58
#